data_AF-A0A658NN51-F1
#
_entry.id   AF-A0A658NN51-F1
#
_cell.length_a   1.000
_cell.length_b   1.000
_cell.length_c   1.000
_cell.angle_alpha   90.00
_cell.angle_beta   90.00
_cell.angle_gamma   90.00
#
_symmetry.space_group_name_H-M   'P 1'
#
loop_
_entity.id
_entity.type
_entity.pdbx_description
1 polymer ?
#
loop_
_entity_poly.entity_id
_entity_poly.type
_entity_poly.pdbx_seq_one_letter_code
_entity_poly.pdbx_strand_id
1 'polypeptide(L)' 'GFSARGFMTRSLVKLVCTTDDPCDTLEHHAQVKASGFATQVLPTWRPDKAMAIDRPAFWNGWLDRLAAAAGMPVKTWDD' A
#
# COMPACT_ATOMS: atom_id res chain seq x y z
N GLY A 1 12.86 13.39 -23.54
CA GLY A 1 13.32 13.65 -22.15
C GLY A 1 13.30 12.36 -21.35
N PHE A 2 13.94 12.32 -20.17
CA PHE A 2 13.91 11.16 -19.27
C PHE A 2 12.68 11.21 -18.35
N SER A 3 12.01 10.08 -18.16
CA SER A 3 10.89 9.94 -17.22
C SER A 3 10.81 8.52 -16.68
N ALA A 4 10.25 8.33 -15.48
CA ALA A 4 10.08 7.02 -14.87
C ALA A 4 9.28 6.06 -15.77
N ARG A 5 8.14 6.53 -16.31
CA ARG A 5 7.32 5.75 -17.26
C ARG A 5 8.09 5.42 -18.53
N GLY A 6 8.87 6.36 -19.06
CA GLY A 6 9.70 6.14 -20.25
C GLY A 6 10.76 5.07 -20.04
N PHE A 7 11.41 5.05 -18.87
CA PHE A 7 12.37 4.00 -18.52
C PHE A 7 11.70 2.64 -18.39
N MET A 8 10.56 2.55 -17.71
CA MET A 8 9.80 1.29 -17.58
C MET A 8 9.38 0.73 -18.93
N THR A 9 8.88 1.58 -19.84
CA THR A 9 8.52 1.18 -21.21
C THR A 9 9.73 0.67 -21.98
N ARG A 10 10.87 1.40 -21.94
CA ARG A 10 12.09 1.02 -22.67
C ARG A 10 12.69 -0.29 -22.14
N SER A 11 12.55 -0.55 -20.84
CA SER A 11 13.00 -1.78 -20.20
C SER A 11 11.97 -2.92 -20.28
N LEU A 12 10.89 -2.75 -21.05
CA LEU A 12 9.84 -3.76 -21.26
C LEU A 12 9.19 -4.25 -19.95
N VAL A 13 9.14 -3.41 -18.92
CA VAL A 13 8.56 -3.76 -17.62
C VAL A 13 7.06 -4.02 -17.78
N LYS A 14 6.63 -5.25 -17.50
CA LYS A 14 5.22 -5.66 -17.59
C LYS A 14 4.43 -5.35 -16.33
N LEU A 15 5.07 -5.51 -15.17
CA LEU A 15 4.46 -5.38 -13.86
C LEU A 15 5.51 -4.86 -12.87
N VAL A 16 5.08 -3.97 -11.98
CA VAL A 16 5.77 -3.55 -10.78
C VAL A 16 4.84 -3.80 -9.61
N CYS A 17 5.35 -4.43 -8.56
CA CYS A 17 4.65 -4.54 -7.29
C CYS A 17 5.32 -3.62 -6.29
N THR A 18 4.60 -2.63 -5.76
CA THR A 18 5.07 -1.82 -4.65
C THR A 18 4.86 -2.54 -3.34
N THR A 19 5.34 -1.94 -2.26
CA THR A 19 5.09 -2.40 -0.91
C THR A 19 4.25 -1.34 -0.22
N ASP A 20 3.11 -1.74 0.32
CA ASP A 20 2.09 -0.82 0.82
C ASP A 20 1.60 -1.28 2.20
N ASP A 21 1.28 -0.31 3.05
CA ASP A 21 0.68 -0.57 4.36
C ASP A 21 -0.78 -1.00 4.18
N PRO A 22 -1.30 -1.91 5.04
CA PRO A 22 -2.73 -2.21 5.06
C PRO A 22 -3.64 -0.98 5.22
N CYS A 23 -3.13 0.10 5.81
CA CYS A 23 -3.88 1.33 6.05
C CYS A 23 -3.74 2.38 4.93
N ASP A 24 -3.00 2.10 3.85
CA ASP A 24 -2.80 3.06 2.77
C ASP A 24 -4.05 3.17 1.88
N THR A 25 -4.33 4.36 1.36
CA THR A 25 -5.53 4.63 0.53
C THR A 25 -5.38 4.11 -0.90
N LEU A 26 -4.15 3.80 -1.32
CA LEU A 26 -3.78 3.33 -2.66
C LEU A 26 -4.24 4.29 -3.77
N GLU A 27 -4.35 5.58 -3.48
CA GLU A 27 -4.82 6.61 -4.41
C GLU A 27 -3.94 6.73 -5.65
N HIS A 28 -2.62 6.59 -5.50
CA HIS A 28 -1.69 6.62 -6.62
C HIS A 28 -1.80 5.37 -7.50
N HIS A 29 -2.07 4.20 -6.92
CA HIS A 29 -2.37 2.99 -7.68
C HIS A 29 -3.62 3.17 -8.53
N ALA A 30 -4.68 3.74 -7.95
CA ALA A 30 -5.91 4.06 -8.67
C ALA A 30 -5.67 5.07 -9.81
N GLN A 31 -4.89 6.12 -9.56
CA GLN A 31 -4.51 7.12 -10.59
C GLN A 31 -3.70 6.50 -11.74
N VAL A 32 -2.71 5.64 -11.43
CA VAL A 32 -1.91 4.95 -12.46
C VAL A 32 -2.80 4.04 -13.31
N LYS A 33 -3.66 3.24 -12.67
CA LYS A 33 -4.63 2.39 -13.34
C LYS A 33 -5.56 3.20 -14.26
N ALA A 34 -6.08 4.33 -13.80
CA ALA A 34 -6.94 5.21 -14.57
C ALA A 34 -6.21 5.90 -15.74
N SER A 35 -4.89 6.08 -15.66
CA SER A 35 -4.10 6.76 -16.70
C SER A 35 -3.87 5.92 -17.97
N GLY A 36 -4.26 4.65 -18.00
CA GLY A 36 -4.04 3.75 -19.13
C GLY A 36 -2.57 3.38 -19.36
N PHE A 37 -1.73 3.54 -18.35
CA PHE A 37 -0.31 3.17 -18.44
C PHE A 37 -0.16 1.65 -18.63
N ALA A 38 0.67 1.25 -19.61
CA ALA A 38 0.77 -0.15 -20.03
C ALA A 38 1.43 -1.08 -18.99
N THR A 39 2.39 -0.57 -18.22
CA THR A 39 2.98 -1.33 -17.11
C THR A 39 1.98 -1.37 -15.97
N GLN A 40 1.65 -2.57 -15.50
CA GLN A 40 0.82 -2.73 -14.32
C GLN A 40 1.62 -2.29 -13.09
N VAL A 41 1.01 -1.47 -12.25
CA VAL A 41 1.56 -1.09 -10.94
C VAL A 41 0.56 -1.57 -9.90
N LEU A 42 0.94 -2.58 -9.13
CA LEU A 42 0.07 -3.25 -8.18
C LEU A 42 0.62 -3.09 -6.75
N PRO A 43 -0.25 -2.92 -5.75
CA PRO A 43 0.19 -2.87 -4.37
C PRO A 43 0.49 -4.27 -3.83
N THR A 44 1.38 -4.35 -2.84
CA THR A 44 1.63 -5.58 -2.06
C THR A 44 1.39 -5.31 -0.58
N TRP A 45 0.56 -6.14 0.04
CA TRP A 45 0.16 -6.01 1.43
C TRP A 45 1.32 -6.35 2.38
N ARG A 46 1.92 -5.35 3.04
CA ARG A 46 3.01 -5.52 4.02
C ARG A 46 2.55 -5.12 5.44
N PRO A 47 2.11 -6.08 6.27
CA PRO A 47 1.55 -5.82 7.59
C PRO A 47 2.61 -5.76 8.70
N ASP A 48 3.87 -5.45 8.42
CA ASP A 48 4.95 -5.57 9.42
C ASP A 48 4.68 -4.76 10.70
N LYS A 49 3.95 -3.63 10.57
CA LYS A 49 3.57 -2.80 11.72
C LYS A 49 2.60 -3.50 12.67
N ALA A 50 1.82 -4.46 12.20
CA ALA A 50 0.99 -5.32 13.05
C ALA A 50 1.82 -6.09 14.08
N MET A 51 3.07 -6.42 13.73
CA MET A 51 3.99 -7.18 14.59
C MET A 51 4.78 -6.31 15.58
N ALA A 52 4.67 -4.98 15.51
CA ALA A 52 5.45 -4.05 16.34
C ALA A 52 4.86 -3.84 17.76
N ILE A 53 4.35 -4.91 18.37
CA ILE A 53 3.68 -4.91 19.69
C ILE A 53 4.62 -4.48 20.83
N ASP A 54 5.93 -4.56 20.62
CA ASP A 54 6.98 -4.11 21.52
C ASP A 54 7.05 -2.58 21.66
N ARG A 55 6.32 -1.84 20.80
CA ARG A 55 6.26 -0.37 20.78
C ARG A 55 4.81 0.12 20.94
N PRO A 56 4.24 0.10 22.17
CA PRO A 56 2.80 0.27 22.38
C PRO A 56 2.20 1.57 21.84
N ALA A 57 2.87 2.71 22.03
CA ALA A 57 2.36 4.00 21.53
C ALA A 57 2.26 4.04 19.99
N PHE A 58 3.26 3.45 19.31
CA PHE A 58 3.26 3.33 17.85
C PHE A 58 2.21 2.33 17.38
N TRP A 59 2.16 1.16 18.01
CA TRP A 59 1.26 0.08 17.63
C TRP A 59 -0.22 0.46 17.82
N ASN A 60 -0.56 1.08 18.96
CA ASN A 60 -1.91 1.58 19.22
C ASN A 60 -2.34 2.63 18.18
N GLY A 61 -1.47 3.60 17.88
CA GLY A 61 -1.78 4.60 16.85
C GLY A 61 -1.90 4.02 15.44
N TRP A 62 -1.19 2.93 15.14
CA TRP A 62 -1.35 2.19 13.89
C TRP A 62 -2.67 1.39 13.87
N LEU A 63 -3.06 0.76 14.98
CA LEU A 63 -4.37 0.09 15.07
C LEU A 63 -5.54 1.05 14.84
N ASP A 64 -5.47 2.27 15.37
CA ASP A 64 -6.50 3.28 15.11
C ASP A 64 -6.65 3.59 13.62
N ARG A 65 -5.51 3.64 12.90
CA ARG A 65 -5.51 3.81 11.44
C ARG A 65 -6.03 2.59 10.72
N LEU A 66 -5.68 1.39 11.17
CA LEU A 66 -6.16 0.14 10.59
C LEU A 66 -7.68 0.03 10.73
N ALA A 67 -8.22 0.32 11.91
CA ALA A 67 -9.66 0.32 12.17
C ALA A 67 -10.39 1.32 11.25
N ALA A 68 -9.82 2.52 11.06
CA ALA A 68 -10.37 3.51 10.13
C ALA A 68 -10.33 3.02 8.67
N ALA A 69 -9.23 2.40 8.23
CA ALA A 69 -9.08 1.89 6.86
C ALA A 69 -9.99 0.69 6.58
N ALA A 70 -10.16 -0.20 7.57
CA ALA A 70 -11.03 -1.38 7.48
C ALA A 70 -12.52 -1.03 7.63
N GLY A 71 -12.84 0.16 8.16
CA GLY A 71 -14.22 0.57 8.42
C GLY A 71 -14.89 -0.23 9.54
N MET A 72 -14.10 -0.84 10.43
CA MET A 72 -14.58 -1.63 11.56
C MET A 72 -13.69 -1.44 12.80
N PRO A 73 -14.21 -1.64 14.02
CA PRO A 73 -13.39 -1.66 15.23
C PRO A 73 -12.35 -2.78 15.16
N VAL A 74 -11.15 -2.56 15.71
CA VAL A 74 -10.10 -3.58 15.89
C VAL A 74 -9.69 -3.58 17.36
N LYS A 75 -10.35 -4.39 18.19
CA LYS A 75 -10.16 -4.42 19.66
C LYS A 75 -9.83 -5.80 20.20
N THR A 76 -10.21 -6.85 19.48
CA THR A 76 -9.95 -8.24 19.84
C THR A 76 -9.09 -8.92 18.77
N TRP A 77 -8.67 -10.15 19.03
CA TRP A 77 -7.93 -10.94 18.04
C TRP A 77 -8.79 -11.32 16.82
N ASP A 78 -10.10 -11.44 17.00
CA ASP A 78 -11.03 -11.84 15.94
C ASP A 78 -11.54 -10.63 15.12
N ASP A 79 -11.31 -9.41 15.60
CA ASP A 79 -11.62 -8.17 14.89
C ASP A 79 -10.55 -7.86 13.84
#